data_AF-A0A0J8RGW5-F1
#
_entry.id   AF-A0A0J8RGW5-F1
#
_cell.length_a   1.000
_cell.length_b   1.000
_cell.length_c   1.000
_cell.angle_alpha   90.00
_cell.angle_beta   90.00
_cell.angle_gamma   90.00
#
_symmetry.space_group_name_H-M   'P 1'
#
loop_
_entity.id
_entity.type
_entity.pdbx_description
1 polymer ?
#
loop_
_entity_poly.entity_id
_entity_poly.type
_entity_poly.pdbx_seq_one_letter_code
_entity_poly.pdbx_strand_id
1 'polypeptide(L)'
;MPGGFPDGNRPPASPLLEPYHGTYQSMSPMPWPTAYSDMEGDVSELELDDGAISSSERAKGKMLKIRKTKSKDAFHKMDHLERQRMAIESMMPTNHVPVYDPRIDAKALKSAISHHKIDPKPLLEILPNLTAEEVLVLRAEYKNIVKMTGHGVNIAKHIALRVPGNGHLCEVMRMYESMYNQHFARAMIAKSQNLVGESLIHILNGALNRPMRDALLLHHAIAEVGTGRDRAELLISRLVRMHWEPHHLERAKAEYKRRYGKYVEDHIVREIINKNGNGKCDWAEFCIELVKSSTQHVMDDE
;
A
#
# COMPACT_ATOMS: atom_id res chain seq x y z
N MET A 1 -51.63 -21.69 -43.46
CA MET A 1 -52.59 -21.24 -42.42
C MET A 1 -52.71 -22.37 -41.41
N PRO A 2 -52.35 -22.16 -40.13
CA PRO A 2 -53.12 -21.33 -39.17
C PRO A 2 -52.18 -20.46 -38.30
N GLY A 3 -52.62 -19.54 -37.44
CA GLY A 3 -53.95 -19.08 -37.09
C GLY A 3 -53.83 -17.64 -36.56
N GLY A 4 -54.74 -16.78 -37.03
CA GLY A 4 -54.90 -15.43 -36.51
C GLY A 4 -55.64 -15.45 -35.17
N PHE A 5 -55.24 -14.57 -34.27
CA PHE A 5 -55.98 -14.32 -33.03
C PHE A 5 -57.28 -13.56 -33.36
N PRO A 6 -58.44 -14.01 -32.87
CA PRO A 6 -59.67 -13.24 -32.91
C PRO A 6 -59.67 -12.22 -31.78
N ASP A 7 -60.36 -11.10 -32.01
CA ASP A 7 -60.52 -9.92 -31.15
C ASP A 7 -59.33 -8.96 -31.12
N GLY A 8 -59.60 -7.73 -31.60
CA GLY A 8 -58.67 -6.62 -31.77
C GLY A 8 -58.16 -5.98 -30.47
N ASN A 9 -57.76 -6.79 -29.50
CA ASN A 9 -57.01 -6.35 -28.34
C ASN A 9 -55.50 -6.55 -28.58
N ARG A 10 -54.74 -5.49 -28.35
CA ARG A 10 -53.27 -5.54 -28.36
C ARG A 10 -52.78 -6.62 -27.38
N PRO A 11 -51.64 -7.29 -27.66
CA PRO A 11 -51.03 -8.19 -26.67
C PRO A 11 -50.83 -7.44 -25.34
N PRO A 12 -50.97 -8.11 -24.19
CA PRO A 12 -50.74 -7.46 -22.89
C PRO A 12 -49.32 -6.87 -22.87
N ALA A 13 -49.19 -5.68 -22.29
CA ALA A 13 -47.90 -5.04 -22.12
C ALA A 13 -46.94 -6.00 -21.40
N SER A 14 -45.72 -6.14 -21.92
CA SER A 14 -44.70 -6.99 -21.34
C SER A 14 -44.47 -6.63 -19.87
N PRO A 15 -44.30 -7.61 -18.96
CA PRO A 15 -44.19 -7.40 -17.50
C PRO A 15 -42.82 -6.80 -17.09
N LEU A 16 -42.24 -5.93 -17.92
CA LEU A 16 -40.90 -5.36 -17.79
C LEU A 16 -40.91 -3.90 -17.35
N LEU A 17 -42.06 -3.38 -16.91
CA LEU A 17 -42.19 -2.02 -16.38
C LEU A 17 -42.91 -1.95 -15.03
N GLU A 18 -43.03 -3.05 -14.30
CA GLU A 18 -43.26 -2.96 -12.86
C GLU A 18 -41.91 -2.61 -12.20
N PRO A 19 -41.81 -1.47 -11.47
CA PRO A 19 -40.65 -1.21 -10.64
C PRO A 19 -40.42 -2.41 -9.73
N TYR A 20 -39.21 -2.97 -9.74
CA TYR A 20 -38.86 -4.11 -8.91
C TYR A 20 -39.12 -3.77 -7.43
N HIS A 21 -40.20 -4.32 -6.87
CA HIS A 21 -40.51 -4.27 -5.45
C HIS A 21 -39.86 -5.47 -4.76
N GLY A 22 -38.55 -5.39 -4.55
CA GLY A 22 -37.81 -6.35 -3.75
C GLY A 22 -37.07 -5.68 -2.59
N THR A 23 -36.55 -6.51 -1.69
CA THR A 23 -35.84 -6.12 -0.46
C THR A 23 -34.71 -5.10 -0.68
N TYR A 24 -34.16 -5.01 -1.90
CA TYR A 24 -33.14 -4.04 -2.28
C TYR A 24 -33.63 -2.57 -2.34
N GLN A 25 -34.95 -2.30 -2.45
CA GLN A 25 -35.49 -0.94 -2.38
C GLN A 25 -35.69 -0.44 -0.95
N SER A 26 -35.80 -1.33 0.04
CA SER A 26 -35.98 -0.96 1.45
C SER A 26 -34.66 -0.74 2.20
N MET A 27 -33.52 -0.91 1.52
CA MET A 27 -32.20 -0.66 2.11
C MET A 27 -31.87 0.81 1.91
N SER A 28 -31.47 1.50 2.99
CA SER A 28 -30.92 2.85 2.86
C SER A 28 -29.72 2.78 1.90
N PRO A 29 -29.57 3.72 0.94
CA PRO A 29 -28.41 3.74 0.08
C PRO A 29 -27.17 3.76 0.96
N MET A 30 -26.23 2.85 0.72
CA MET A 30 -24.96 2.87 1.44
C MET A 30 -24.35 4.26 1.28
N PRO A 31 -23.91 4.91 2.37
CA PRO A 31 -23.31 6.23 2.30
C PRO A 31 -22.15 6.17 1.31
N TRP A 32 -22.14 7.10 0.37
CA TRP A 32 -21.08 7.18 -0.63
C TRP A 32 -19.74 7.32 0.08
N PRO A 33 -18.68 6.61 -0.36
CA PRO A 33 -17.36 6.64 0.28
C PRO A 33 -16.76 8.04 0.45
N THR A 34 -17.24 9.03 -0.31
CA THR A 34 -16.78 10.42 -0.23
C THR A 34 -17.35 11.20 0.97
N ALA A 35 -18.44 10.76 1.60
CA ALA A 35 -19.00 11.45 2.78
C ALA A 35 -18.12 11.35 4.04
N TYR A 36 -17.12 10.47 4.03
CA TYR A 36 -16.12 10.36 5.10
C TYR A 36 -14.89 11.25 4.87
N SER A 37 -14.84 12.02 3.78
CA SER A 37 -13.67 12.83 3.42
C SER A 37 -13.67 14.24 4.02
N ASP A 38 -14.79 14.66 4.64
CA ASP A 38 -14.98 16.04 5.10
C ASP A 38 -15.07 16.17 6.63
N MET A 39 -14.66 15.13 7.38
CA MET A 39 -14.52 15.16 8.83
C MET A 39 -13.17 14.56 9.25
N GLU A 40 -12.06 15.16 8.81
CA GLU A 40 -10.79 15.04 9.55
C GLU A 40 -10.77 16.08 10.67
N GLY A 41 -11.35 15.70 11.81
CA GLY A 41 -11.33 16.46 13.05
C GLY A 41 -12.00 15.65 14.16
N ASP A 42 -11.19 15.22 15.12
CA ASP A 42 -11.52 14.40 16.30
C ASP A 42 -11.87 12.92 16.07
N VAL A 43 -10.87 12.07 16.30
CA VAL A 43 -11.08 10.70 16.81
C VAL A 43 -10.29 10.55 18.10
N SER A 44 -10.89 10.97 19.21
CA SER A 44 -10.54 10.46 20.54
C SER A 44 -11.16 9.07 20.69
N GLU A 45 -10.27 8.10 20.88
CA GLU A 45 -10.33 7.10 21.95
C GLU A 45 -11.64 6.30 22.08
N LEU A 46 -11.64 5.12 21.46
CA LEU A 46 -12.57 4.04 21.77
C LEU A 46 -12.17 3.41 23.13
N GLU A 47 -12.76 3.92 24.21
CA GLU A 47 -12.93 3.11 25.41
C GLU A 47 -14.13 2.16 25.21
N LEU A 48 -13.89 0.89 25.53
CA LEU A 48 -14.89 -0.17 25.66
C LEU A 48 -15.69 0.09 26.93
N ASP A 49 -17.02 0.25 26.83
CA ASP A 49 -17.90 0.08 27.98
C ASP A 49 -19.10 -0.80 27.63
N ASP A 50 -19.36 -1.71 28.57
CA ASP A 50 -20.38 -2.73 28.56
C ASP A 50 -21.76 -2.12 28.84
N GLY A 51 -22.79 -2.69 28.21
CA GLY A 51 -24.08 -2.89 28.89
C GLY A 51 -24.99 -1.67 29.11
N ALA A 52 -25.80 -1.40 28.08
CA ALA A 52 -27.26 -1.27 28.13
C ALA A 52 -27.92 -0.29 29.14
N ILE A 53 -28.77 0.63 28.62
CA ILE A 53 -30.25 0.57 28.66
C ILE A 53 -30.82 1.93 28.21
N SER A 54 -31.60 1.86 27.13
CA SER A 54 -32.84 2.58 26.79
C SER A 54 -33.23 3.93 27.42
N SER A 55 -33.72 4.78 26.49
CA SER A 55 -34.90 5.66 26.56
C SER A 55 -34.83 7.05 27.22
N SER A 56 -34.88 8.03 26.32
CA SER A 56 -35.93 9.06 26.22
C SER A 56 -35.87 10.33 27.08
N GLU A 57 -36.18 11.41 26.37
CA GLU A 57 -36.83 12.65 26.79
C GLU A 57 -36.02 13.87 27.27
N ARG A 58 -36.08 14.88 26.39
CA ARG A 58 -35.96 16.32 26.61
C ARG A 58 -36.64 16.79 27.90
N ALA A 59 -35.94 17.59 28.70
CA ALA A 59 -36.58 18.68 29.45
C ALA A 59 -35.60 19.82 29.80
N LYS A 60 -35.99 21.03 29.42
CA LYS A 60 -35.42 22.31 29.84
C LYS A 60 -35.66 22.50 31.35
N GLY A 61 -34.68 22.99 32.12
CA GLY A 61 -34.92 23.25 33.55
C GLY A 61 -33.82 23.99 34.31
N LYS A 62 -33.92 25.32 34.28
CA LYS A 62 -33.69 26.26 35.40
C LYS A 62 -32.44 26.10 36.29
N MET A 63 -31.57 27.09 36.13
CA MET A 63 -30.62 27.62 37.11
C MET A 63 -31.21 27.72 38.53
N LEU A 64 -30.64 26.94 39.45
CA LEU A 64 -30.88 27.07 40.90
C LEU A 64 -29.56 27.42 41.60
N LYS A 65 -29.54 28.64 42.15
CA LYS A 65 -28.52 29.15 43.06
C LYS A 65 -28.38 28.23 44.27
N ILE A 66 -27.19 27.69 44.51
CA ILE A 66 -26.82 27.10 45.79
C ILE A 66 -25.86 28.06 46.51
N ARG A 67 -26.18 28.24 47.79
CA ARG A 67 -25.75 29.29 48.71
C ARG A 67 -24.28 29.13 49.08
N LYS A 68 -23.56 30.26 49.09
CA LYS A 68 -22.29 30.42 49.82
C LYS A 68 -22.55 30.21 51.31
N THR A 69 -22.03 29.13 51.89
CA THR A 69 -21.75 29.05 53.32
C THR A 69 -20.28 29.38 53.54
N LYS A 70 -20.03 30.46 54.27
CA LYS A 70 -18.70 30.78 54.80
C LYS A 70 -18.40 29.75 55.88
N SER A 71 -17.35 28.96 55.71
CA SER A 71 -16.60 28.42 56.84
C SER A 71 -15.14 28.74 56.60
N LYS A 72 -14.70 29.79 57.29
CA LYS A 72 -13.28 29.95 57.61
C LYS A 72 -12.96 28.88 58.66
N ASP A 73 -11.71 28.43 58.66
CA ASP A 73 -11.06 27.60 59.68
C ASP A 73 -11.18 26.08 59.47
N ALA A 74 -10.32 25.56 58.58
CA ALA A 74 -9.77 24.21 58.69
C ALA A 74 -8.32 24.23 58.16
N PHE A 75 -7.43 24.72 59.01
CA PHE A 75 -6.00 24.81 58.77
C PHE A 75 -5.37 23.41 58.84
N HIS A 76 -4.58 23.10 57.82
CA HIS A 76 -3.72 21.93 57.58
C HIS A 76 -3.55 20.87 58.68
N LYS A 77 -4.01 19.66 58.36
CA LYS A 77 -3.32 18.42 58.76
C LYS A 77 -3.20 17.51 57.53
N MET A 78 -2.23 17.82 56.67
CA MET A 78 -1.78 16.89 55.62
C MET A 78 -1.30 15.62 56.31
N ASP A 79 -1.87 14.48 55.93
CA ASP A 79 -1.53 13.20 56.53
C ASP A 79 -0.06 12.87 56.25
N HIS A 80 0.63 12.29 57.23
CA HIS A 80 2.07 12.02 57.13
C HIS A 80 2.37 11.10 55.92
N LEU A 81 1.45 10.18 55.63
CA LEU A 81 1.52 9.26 54.50
C LEU A 81 1.43 9.97 53.15
N GLU A 82 0.68 11.09 53.08
CA GLU A 82 0.51 11.89 51.87
C GLU A 82 1.74 12.74 51.58
N ARG A 83 2.40 13.27 52.63
CA ARG A 83 3.74 13.88 52.50
C ARG A 83 4.78 12.86 52.09
N GLN A 84 4.71 11.64 52.63
CA GLN A 84 5.65 10.58 52.31
C GLN A 84 5.47 10.09 50.86
N ARG A 85 4.23 9.99 50.39
CA ARG A 85 3.90 9.73 48.98
C ARG A 85 4.42 10.82 48.05
N MET A 86 4.16 12.09 48.35
CA MET A 86 4.66 13.22 47.53
C MET A 86 6.19 13.34 47.54
N ALA A 87 6.84 13.04 48.67
CA ALA A 87 8.29 12.99 48.75
C ALA A 87 8.87 11.83 47.94
N ILE A 88 8.23 10.66 47.97
CA ILE A 88 8.63 9.50 47.14
C ILE A 88 8.40 9.81 45.66
N GLU A 89 7.30 10.46 45.29
CA GLU A 89 6.96 10.93 43.92
C GLU A 89 7.94 11.97 43.39
N SER A 90 8.38 12.89 44.25
CA SER A 90 9.44 13.85 43.94
C SER A 90 10.84 13.21 43.86
N MET A 91 11.05 12.03 44.46
CA MET A 91 12.32 11.30 44.44
C MET A 91 12.42 10.29 43.29
N MET A 92 11.31 9.99 42.61
CA MET A 92 11.34 9.22 41.36
C MET A 92 11.96 10.13 40.30
N PRO A 93 12.95 9.69 39.53
CA PRO A 93 13.29 10.41 38.32
C PRO A 93 12.01 10.45 37.48
N THR A 94 11.41 11.64 37.34
CA THR A 94 10.43 11.82 36.28
C THR A 94 11.20 11.44 35.03
N ASN A 95 10.76 10.39 34.34
CA ASN A 95 11.26 10.07 33.02
C ASN A 95 10.83 11.25 32.15
N HIS A 96 11.58 12.36 32.22
CA HIS A 96 11.44 13.49 31.34
C HIS A 96 11.90 12.95 29.99
N VAL A 97 10.97 12.33 29.28
CA VAL A 97 11.14 11.98 27.88
C VAL A 97 11.67 13.26 27.22
N PRO A 98 12.88 13.24 26.63
CA PRO A 98 13.41 14.41 25.96
C PRO A 98 12.34 14.91 24.99
N VAL A 99 11.95 16.18 25.13
CA VAL A 99 10.96 16.77 24.22
C VAL A 99 11.56 16.70 22.83
N TYR A 100 10.97 15.85 21.99
CA TYR A 100 11.40 15.67 20.61
C TYR A 100 11.33 17.01 19.87
N ASP A 101 12.45 17.46 19.30
CA ASP A 101 12.50 18.67 18.48
C ASP A 101 12.35 18.30 16.98
N PRO A 102 11.15 18.47 16.39
CA PRO A 102 10.87 18.10 15.01
C PRO A 102 11.60 18.96 13.97
N ARG A 103 12.11 20.13 14.34
CA ARG A 103 12.63 21.12 13.38
C ARG A 103 13.97 20.73 12.82
N ILE A 104 14.81 20.11 13.64
CA ILE A 104 16.14 19.63 13.25
C ILE A 104 15.97 18.52 12.21
N ASP A 105 15.13 17.54 12.56
CA ASP A 105 14.86 16.37 11.73
C ASP A 105 14.15 16.76 10.43
N ALA A 106 13.18 17.68 10.48
CA ALA A 106 12.51 18.16 9.27
C ALA A 106 13.49 18.87 8.30
N LYS A 107 14.46 19.63 8.81
CA LYS A 107 15.50 20.25 7.99
C LYS A 107 16.48 19.23 7.42
N ALA A 108 16.91 18.25 8.22
CA ALA A 108 17.75 17.16 7.77
C ALA A 108 17.07 16.37 6.64
N LEU A 109 15.80 16.01 6.81
CA LEU A 109 14.98 15.33 5.81
C LEU A 109 14.75 16.19 4.56
N LYS A 110 14.57 17.50 4.71
CA LYS A 110 14.51 18.42 3.56
C LYS A 110 15.82 18.37 2.77
N SER A 111 16.96 18.49 3.44
CA SER A 111 18.27 18.46 2.76
C SER A 111 18.50 17.13 2.04
N ALA A 112 18.11 16.01 2.66
CA ALA A 112 18.22 14.67 2.10
C ALA A 112 17.39 14.45 0.84
N ILE A 113 16.15 14.98 0.83
CA ILE A 113 15.17 14.73 -0.24
C ILE A 113 15.23 15.79 -1.36
N SER A 114 15.77 16.99 -1.09
CA SER A 114 15.77 18.10 -2.06
C SER A 114 16.64 17.81 -3.29
N HIS A 115 17.76 17.12 -3.12
CA HIS A 115 18.69 16.82 -4.21
C HIS A 115 18.16 15.74 -5.17
N HIS A 116 18.69 15.71 -6.40
CA HIS A 116 18.35 14.69 -7.41
C HIS A 116 18.80 13.28 -6.97
N LYS A 117 19.90 13.19 -6.23
CA LYS A 117 20.33 11.97 -5.54
C LYS A 117 19.91 12.09 -4.08
N ILE A 118 19.08 11.17 -3.63
CA ILE A 118 18.54 11.17 -2.26
C ILE A 118 19.62 10.64 -1.32
N ASP A 119 19.87 11.34 -0.23
CA ASP A 119 20.71 10.83 0.85
C ASP A 119 19.85 9.96 1.77
N PRO A 120 20.05 8.63 1.84
CA PRO A 120 19.24 7.77 2.69
C PRO A 120 19.55 7.93 4.18
N LYS A 121 20.72 8.47 4.55
CA LYS A 121 21.18 8.43 5.95
C LYS A 121 20.20 9.11 6.90
N PRO A 122 19.72 10.35 6.62
CA PRO A 122 18.75 10.99 7.50
C PRO A 122 17.41 10.23 7.58
N LEU A 123 16.99 9.56 6.50
CA LEU A 123 15.77 8.74 6.52
C LEU A 123 15.92 7.51 7.41
N LEU A 124 17.10 6.89 7.41
CA LEU A 124 17.40 5.67 8.17
C LEU A 124 17.69 5.96 9.66
N GLU A 125 18.26 7.12 9.97
CA GLU A 125 18.59 7.49 11.35
C GLU A 125 17.39 8.08 12.10
N ILE A 126 16.53 8.82 11.40
CA ILE A 126 15.39 9.52 12.01
C ILE A 126 14.19 8.57 12.08
N LEU A 127 13.61 8.20 10.93
CA LEU A 127 12.28 7.57 10.88
C LEU A 127 12.10 6.29 11.72
N PRO A 128 13.06 5.35 11.80
CA PRO A 128 12.89 4.13 12.59
C PRO A 128 12.88 4.35 14.10
N ASN A 129 13.41 5.48 14.57
CA ASN A 129 13.57 5.77 15.99
C ASN A 129 12.45 6.65 16.56
N LEU A 130 11.53 7.16 15.71
CA LEU A 130 10.41 7.96 16.16
C LEU A 130 9.21 7.12 16.58
N THR A 131 8.53 7.57 17.64
CA THR A 131 7.20 7.10 18.04
C THR A 131 6.11 7.64 17.11
N ALA A 132 4.91 7.05 17.18
CA ALA A 132 3.78 7.47 16.36
C ALA A 132 3.39 8.95 16.57
N GLU A 133 3.45 9.45 17.80
CA GLU A 133 3.17 10.85 18.13
C GLU A 133 4.24 11.79 17.56
N GLU A 134 5.52 11.45 17.71
CA GLU A 134 6.63 12.24 17.19
C GLU A 134 6.60 12.32 15.65
N VAL A 135 6.18 11.25 14.97
CA VAL A 135 5.98 11.26 13.52
C VAL A 135 4.89 12.26 13.11
N LEU A 136 3.81 12.39 13.88
CA LEU A 136 2.74 13.36 13.60
C LEU A 136 3.25 14.80 13.75
N VAL A 137 3.99 15.06 14.82
CA VAL A 137 4.62 16.37 15.05
C VAL A 137 5.63 16.70 13.95
N LEU A 138 6.48 15.74 13.57
CA LEU A 138 7.41 15.88 12.45
C LEU A 138 6.70 16.16 11.12
N ARG A 139 5.59 15.46 10.84
CA ARG A 139 4.79 15.66 9.62
C ARG A 139 4.25 17.09 9.53
N ALA A 140 3.73 17.63 10.62
CA ALA A 140 3.21 18.99 10.68
C ALA A 140 4.32 20.02 10.40
N GLU A 141 5.46 19.89 11.06
CA GLU A 141 6.60 20.80 10.89
C GLU A 141 7.23 20.67 9.50
N TYR A 142 7.35 19.45 8.97
CA TYR A 142 7.84 19.23 7.61
C TYR A 142 6.94 19.89 6.56
N LYS A 143 5.62 19.81 6.72
CA LYS A 143 4.63 20.45 5.83
C LYS A 143 4.77 21.98 5.84
N ASN A 144 5.14 22.58 6.97
CA ASN A 144 5.41 24.01 7.09
C ASN A 144 6.70 24.42 6.37
N ILE A 145 7.74 23.58 6.45
CA ILE A 145 9.09 23.85 5.95
C ILE A 145 9.23 23.58 4.45
N VAL A 146 8.56 22.55 3.92
CA VAL A 146 8.67 22.10 2.54
C VAL A 146 7.37 22.38 1.78
N LYS A 147 7.44 23.37 0.89
CA LYS A 147 6.34 23.72 -0.01
C LYS A 147 6.70 23.34 -1.44
N MET A 148 5.88 22.53 -2.09
CA MET A 148 5.95 22.29 -3.54
C MET A 148 4.72 22.93 -4.17
N THR A 149 4.91 23.60 -5.31
CA THR A 149 3.81 24.27 -6.04
C THR A 149 2.93 25.16 -5.15
N GLY A 150 3.55 25.89 -4.20
CA GLY A 150 2.84 26.79 -3.28
C GLY A 150 2.16 26.13 -2.07
N HIS A 151 2.00 24.81 -2.06
CA HIS A 151 1.35 24.06 -0.98
C HIS A 151 2.36 23.27 -0.15
N GLY A 152 2.12 23.18 1.17
CA GLY A 152 2.93 22.34 2.06
C GLY A 152 2.77 20.86 1.72
N VAL A 153 3.88 20.13 1.64
CA VAL A 153 3.88 18.71 1.24
C VAL A 153 4.02 17.81 2.46
N ASN A 154 3.16 16.79 2.55
CA ASN A 154 3.31 15.75 3.55
C ASN A 154 4.61 14.96 3.29
N ILE A 155 5.43 14.74 4.32
CA ILE A 155 6.71 14.05 4.20
C ILE A 155 6.59 12.68 3.52
N ALA A 156 5.56 11.90 3.81
CA ALA A 156 5.33 10.59 3.20
C ALA A 156 5.09 10.71 1.69
N LYS A 157 4.29 11.70 1.28
CA LYS A 157 4.05 12.01 -0.14
C LYS A 157 5.33 12.48 -0.83
N HIS A 158 6.14 13.30 -0.16
CA HIS A 158 7.39 13.79 -0.73
C HIS A 158 8.41 12.66 -0.92
N ILE A 159 8.55 11.77 0.07
CA ILE A 159 9.39 10.57 -0.02
C ILE A 159 8.90 9.66 -1.15
N ALA A 160 7.60 9.36 -1.21
CA ALA A 160 7.04 8.49 -2.25
C ALA A 160 7.22 9.06 -3.67
N LEU A 161 7.12 10.39 -3.82
CA LEU A 161 7.36 11.06 -5.09
C LEU A 161 8.83 10.98 -5.52
N ARG A 162 9.76 11.06 -4.57
CA ARG A 162 11.20 11.14 -4.83
C ARG A 162 11.87 9.77 -4.92
N VAL A 163 11.36 8.80 -4.17
CA VAL A 163 11.78 7.39 -4.21
C VAL A 163 10.67 6.56 -4.85
N PRO A 164 10.48 6.61 -6.18
CA PRO A 164 9.49 5.79 -6.83
C PRO A 164 9.85 4.31 -6.74
N GLY A 165 8.86 3.49 -6.40
CA GLY A 165 8.97 2.03 -6.42
C GLY A 165 10.03 1.47 -5.45
N ASN A 166 10.81 0.50 -5.94
CA ASN A 166 11.75 -0.28 -5.13
C ASN A 166 13.10 0.42 -4.86
N GLY A 167 13.24 1.71 -5.16
CA GLY A 167 14.49 2.45 -4.99
C GLY A 167 15.01 2.44 -3.54
N HIS A 168 14.11 2.48 -2.56
CA HIS A 168 14.45 2.38 -1.15
C HIS A 168 15.08 1.01 -0.79
N LEU A 169 14.56 -0.09 -1.34
CA LEU A 169 15.13 -1.43 -1.12
C LEU A 169 16.53 -1.54 -1.70
N CYS A 170 16.74 -1.02 -2.92
CA CYS A 170 18.06 -0.97 -3.54
C CYS A 170 19.07 -0.21 -2.69
N GLU A 171 18.65 0.92 -2.12
CA GLU A 171 19.53 1.73 -1.28
C GLU A 171 19.82 1.08 0.07
N VAL A 172 18.83 0.45 0.70
CA VAL A 172 19.05 -0.35 1.92
C VAL A 172 20.04 -1.49 1.66
N MET A 173 19.91 -2.20 0.53
CA MET A 173 20.86 -3.24 0.13
C MET A 173 22.26 -2.68 -0.12
N ARG A 174 22.38 -1.53 -0.79
CA ARG A 174 23.65 -0.85 -1.04
C ARG A 174 24.34 -0.41 0.27
N MET A 175 23.56 0.14 1.20
CA MET A 175 24.06 0.53 2.52
C MET A 175 24.52 -0.68 3.33
N TYR A 176 23.75 -1.78 3.31
CA TYR A 176 24.16 -3.03 3.95
C TYR A 176 25.49 -3.54 3.40
N GLU A 177 25.63 -3.57 2.08
CA GLU A 177 26.88 -3.96 1.41
C GLU A 177 28.05 -3.07 1.81
N SER A 178 27.83 -1.76 1.91
CA SER A 178 28.86 -0.80 2.34
C SER A 178 29.26 -0.98 3.81
N MET A 179 28.33 -1.34 4.69
CA MET A 179 28.60 -1.46 6.13
C MET A 179 29.22 -2.81 6.50
N TYR A 180 28.71 -3.90 5.90
CA TYR A 180 29.09 -5.26 6.28
C TYR A 180 30.00 -5.95 5.26
N ASN A 181 30.33 -5.28 4.14
CA ASN A 181 31.12 -5.83 3.03
C ASN A 181 30.58 -7.20 2.53
N GLN A 182 29.26 -7.38 2.60
CA GLN A 182 28.57 -8.61 2.23
C GLN A 182 27.27 -8.28 1.49
N HIS A 183 27.01 -8.99 0.39
CA HIS A 183 25.75 -8.88 -0.33
C HIS A 183 24.58 -9.34 0.51
N PHE A 184 23.61 -8.45 0.71
CA PHE A 184 22.46 -8.70 1.57
C PHE A 184 21.69 -9.97 1.18
N ALA A 185 21.45 -10.19 -0.12
CA ALA A 185 20.76 -11.39 -0.61
C ALA A 185 21.51 -12.69 -0.26
N ARG A 186 22.85 -12.70 -0.33
CA ARG A 186 23.67 -13.87 0.05
C ARG A 186 23.64 -14.09 1.56
N ALA A 187 23.71 -13.01 2.34
CA ALA A 187 23.60 -13.05 3.80
C ALA A 187 22.24 -13.61 4.24
N MET A 188 21.15 -13.24 3.55
CA MET A 188 19.82 -13.79 3.82
C MET A 188 19.75 -15.28 3.52
N ILE A 189 20.20 -15.75 2.35
CA ILE A 189 20.19 -17.20 2.03
C ILE A 189 20.90 -18.01 3.12
N ALA A 190 22.03 -17.50 3.61
CA ALA A 190 22.79 -18.17 4.66
C ALA A 190 22.04 -18.23 5.99
N LYS A 191 21.19 -17.25 6.31
CA LYS A 191 20.46 -17.15 7.58
C LYS A 191 19.07 -17.78 7.56
N SER A 192 18.37 -17.69 6.44
CA SER A 192 16.98 -18.15 6.28
C SER A 192 16.86 -19.08 5.08
N GLN A 193 17.15 -20.36 5.30
CA GLN A 193 16.99 -21.44 4.32
C GLN A 193 15.54 -21.97 4.24
N ASN A 194 14.56 -21.13 4.57
CA ASN A 194 13.14 -21.47 4.58
C ASN A 194 12.39 -20.74 3.46
N LEU A 195 11.12 -21.09 3.26
CA LEU A 195 10.24 -20.46 2.26
C LEU A 195 10.19 -18.93 2.40
N VAL A 196 10.29 -18.41 3.62
CA VAL A 196 10.35 -16.97 3.88
C VAL A 196 11.60 -16.37 3.25
N GLY A 197 12.77 -17.00 3.44
CA GLY A 197 14.02 -16.60 2.79
C GLY A 197 13.91 -16.61 1.26
N GLU A 198 13.38 -17.68 0.67
CA GLU A 198 13.17 -17.78 -0.78
C GLU A 198 12.25 -16.66 -1.30
N SER A 199 11.16 -16.39 -0.60
CA SER A 199 10.20 -15.33 -0.93
C SER A 199 10.84 -13.95 -0.85
N LEU A 200 11.62 -13.68 0.21
CA LEU A 200 12.33 -12.41 0.39
C LEU A 200 13.37 -12.21 -0.70
N ILE A 201 14.14 -13.24 -1.05
CA ILE A 201 15.09 -13.18 -2.16
C ILE A 201 14.38 -12.86 -3.47
N HIS A 202 13.21 -13.45 -3.72
CA HIS A 202 12.43 -13.17 -4.92
C HIS A 202 11.97 -11.70 -4.98
N ILE A 203 11.51 -11.16 -3.85
CA ILE A 203 11.11 -9.75 -3.72
C ILE A 203 12.32 -8.83 -3.98
N LEU A 204 13.45 -9.10 -3.34
CA LEU A 204 14.67 -8.29 -3.49
C LEU A 204 15.27 -8.37 -4.89
N ASN A 205 15.27 -9.54 -5.53
CA ASN A 205 15.70 -9.67 -6.91
C ASN A 205 14.77 -8.88 -7.85
N GLY A 206 13.46 -8.86 -7.55
CA GLY A 206 12.49 -8.00 -8.24
C GLY A 206 12.73 -6.50 -8.03
N ALA A 207 13.26 -6.12 -6.86
CA ALA A 207 13.69 -4.76 -6.58
C ALA A 207 14.96 -4.37 -7.34
N LEU A 208 15.98 -5.23 -7.33
CA LEU A 208 17.29 -4.99 -7.93
C LEU A 208 17.25 -5.03 -9.46
N ASN A 209 16.63 -6.06 -10.02
CA ASN A 209 16.60 -6.29 -11.46
C ASN A 209 15.24 -6.84 -11.86
N ARG A 210 14.27 -5.93 -11.90
CA ARG A 210 12.90 -6.22 -12.33
C ARG A 210 12.87 -6.91 -13.72
N PRO A 211 13.58 -6.43 -14.76
CA PRO A 211 13.60 -7.10 -16.06
C PRO A 211 14.11 -8.55 -16.00
N MET A 212 15.19 -8.83 -15.25
CA MET A 212 15.72 -10.19 -15.09
C MET A 212 14.75 -11.09 -14.31
N ARG A 213 14.11 -10.59 -13.25
CA ARG A 213 13.08 -11.35 -12.53
C ARG A 213 11.97 -11.77 -13.49
N ASP A 214 11.49 -10.85 -14.30
CA ASP A 214 10.37 -11.13 -15.20
C ASP A 214 10.81 -12.08 -16.33
N ALA A 215 12.06 -11.99 -16.80
CA ALA A 215 12.64 -12.97 -17.72
C ALA A 215 12.72 -14.39 -17.11
N LEU A 216 13.10 -14.52 -15.84
CA LEU A 216 13.09 -15.80 -15.11
C LEU A 216 11.67 -16.38 -15.01
N LEU A 217 10.70 -15.54 -14.65
CA LEU A 217 9.31 -15.94 -14.56
C LEU A 217 8.76 -16.36 -15.94
N LEU A 218 9.13 -15.67 -17.02
CA LEU A 218 8.78 -16.12 -18.36
C LEU A 218 9.38 -17.49 -18.68
N HIS A 219 10.64 -17.72 -18.32
CA HIS A 219 11.29 -19.01 -18.57
C HIS A 219 10.62 -20.15 -17.82
N HIS A 220 10.36 -19.94 -16.52
CA HIS A 220 9.65 -20.92 -15.70
C HIS A 220 8.27 -21.24 -16.29
N ALA A 221 7.52 -20.21 -16.70
CA ALA A 221 6.23 -20.43 -17.37
C ALA A 221 6.36 -21.26 -18.65
N ILE A 222 7.37 -21.01 -19.48
CA ILE A 222 7.49 -21.68 -20.78
C ILE A 222 8.01 -23.13 -20.63
N ALA A 223 9.01 -23.35 -19.78
CA ALA A 223 9.79 -24.59 -19.75
C ALA A 223 9.52 -25.50 -18.54
N GLU A 224 9.07 -24.95 -17.41
CA GLU A 224 9.04 -25.69 -16.13
C GLU A 224 7.61 -25.91 -15.59
N VAL A 225 6.62 -25.14 -16.05
CA VAL A 225 5.22 -25.32 -15.61
C VAL A 225 4.59 -26.54 -16.25
N GLY A 226 3.93 -27.36 -15.42
CA GLY A 226 3.33 -28.66 -15.76
C GLY A 226 2.23 -28.62 -16.83
N THR A 227 0.96 -28.76 -16.44
CA THR A 227 -0.13 -28.98 -17.42
C THR A 227 -0.25 -27.82 -18.42
N GLY A 228 -0.77 -28.09 -19.62
CA GLY A 228 -0.98 -27.06 -20.64
C GLY A 228 -1.84 -25.89 -20.17
N ARG A 229 -2.76 -26.12 -19.22
CA ARG A 229 -3.63 -25.10 -18.64
C ARG A 229 -2.89 -24.17 -17.69
N ASP A 230 -2.20 -24.72 -16.68
CA ASP A 230 -1.44 -23.91 -15.71
C ASP A 230 -0.34 -23.10 -16.40
N ARG A 231 0.27 -23.72 -17.42
CA ARG A 231 1.26 -23.08 -18.30
C ARG A 231 0.67 -21.89 -19.03
N ALA A 232 -0.51 -22.05 -19.64
CA ALA A 232 -1.21 -20.97 -20.33
C ALA A 232 -1.58 -19.84 -19.37
N GLU A 233 -2.20 -20.15 -18.23
CA GLU A 233 -2.64 -19.16 -17.24
C GLU A 233 -1.47 -18.32 -16.70
N LEU A 234 -0.35 -18.96 -16.34
CA LEU A 234 0.83 -18.25 -15.84
C LEU A 234 1.52 -17.42 -16.93
N LEU A 235 1.68 -17.96 -18.14
CA LEU A 235 2.35 -17.23 -19.22
C LEU A 235 1.53 -16.02 -19.66
N ILE A 236 0.22 -16.19 -19.86
CA ILE A 236 -0.72 -15.13 -20.25
C ILE A 236 -0.73 -14.04 -19.17
N SER A 237 -0.91 -14.40 -17.90
CA SER A 237 -0.96 -13.44 -16.79
C SER A 237 0.31 -12.58 -16.71
N ARG A 238 1.49 -13.21 -16.89
CA ARG A 238 2.78 -12.51 -16.89
C ARG A 238 2.93 -11.57 -18.08
N LEU A 239 2.63 -12.04 -19.29
CA LEU A 239 2.76 -11.25 -20.52
C LEU A 239 1.78 -10.08 -20.56
N VAL A 240 0.52 -10.30 -20.20
CA VAL A 240 -0.51 -9.24 -20.14
C VAL A 240 -0.07 -8.15 -19.16
N ARG A 241 0.47 -8.51 -17.99
CA ARG A 241 0.97 -7.52 -17.03
C ARG A 241 2.11 -6.67 -17.58
N MET A 242 3.03 -7.28 -18.34
CA MET A 242 4.16 -6.57 -18.94
C MET A 242 3.78 -5.79 -20.19
N HIS A 243 2.72 -6.20 -20.90
CA HIS A 243 2.25 -5.52 -22.11
C HIS A 243 1.85 -4.05 -21.84
N TRP A 244 1.36 -3.76 -20.62
CA TRP A 244 1.06 -2.38 -20.19
C TRP A 244 2.29 -1.51 -19.90
N GLU A 245 3.50 -2.07 -19.98
CA GLU A 245 4.76 -1.33 -19.89
C GLU A 245 5.70 -1.75 -21.04
N PRO A 246 5.49 -1.26 -22.28
CA PRO A 246 6.20 -1.74 -23.48
C PRO A 246 7.73 -1.69 -23.37
N HIS A 247 8.29 -0.59 -22.86
CA HIS A 247 9.74 -0.47 -22.61
C HIS A 247 10.25 -1.47 -21.56
N HIS A 248 9.41 -1.87 -20.59
CA HIS A 248 9.77 -2.89 -19.62
C HIS A 248 9.77 -4.28 -20.25
N LEU A 249 8.77 -4.59 -21.09
CA LEU A 249 8.72 -5.85 -21.83
C LEU A 249 9.95 -6.01 -22.74
N GLU A 250 10.37 -4.96 -23.44
CA GLU A 250 11.61 -4.99 -24.25
C GLU A 250 12.87 -5.23 -23.41
N ARG A 251 12.99 -4.56 -22.25
CA ARG A 251 14.10 -4.83 -21.32
C ARG A 251 14.08 -6.28 -20.80
N ALA A 252 12.90 -6.82 -20.50
CA ALA A 252 12.76 -8.21 -20.07
C ALA A 252 13.15 -9.19 -21.19
N LYS A 253 12.75 -8.93 -22.45
CA LYS A 253 13.16 -9.71 -23.63
C LYS A 253 14.68 -9.66 -23.84
N ALA A 254 15.30 -8.49 -23.68
CA ALA A 254 16.75 -8.33 -23.79
C ALA A 254 17.49 -9.16 -22.72
N GLU A 255 17.05 -9.09 -21.46
CA GLU A 255 17.61 -9.91 -20.37
C GLU A 255 17.37 -11.41 -20.59
N TYR A 256 16.20 -11.77 -21.11
CA TYR A 256 15.87 -13.15 -21.46
C TYR A 256 16.85 -13.70 -22.50
N LYS A 257 17.06 -12.97 -23.59
CA LYS A 257 18.00 -13.33 -24.65
C LYS A 257 19.42 -13.40 -24.12
N ARG A 258 19.83 -12.45 -23.28
CA ARG A 258 21.16 -12.43 -22.66
C ARG A 258 21.41 -13.66 -21.78
N ARG A 259 20.41 -14.12 -21.03
CA ARG A 259 20.54 -15.25 -20.10
C ARG A 259 20.41 -16.61 -20.77
N TYR A 260 19.46 -16.76 -21.70
CA TYR A 260 19.08 -18.06 -22.28
C TYR A 260 19.54 -18.25 -23.73
N GLY A 261 20.09 -17.21 -24.37
CA GLY A 261 20.55 -17.26 -25.76
C GLY A 261 19.42 -17.47 -26.78
N LYS A 262 18.15 -17.25 -26.38
CA LYS A 262 16.97 -17.49 -27.19
C LYS A 262 16.03 -16.29 -27.10
N TYR A 263 15.32 -16.01 -28.19
CA TYR A 263 14.20 -15.09 -28.17
C TYR A 263 13.00 -15.72 -27.46
N VAL A 264 12.16 -14.90 -26.82
CA VAL A 264 11.01 -15.37 -26.03
C VAL A 264 9.99 -16.03 -26.96
N GLU A 265 9.76 -15.42 -28.12
CA GLU A 265 8.86 -15.88 -29.18
C GLU A 265 9.29 -17.26 -29.68
N ASP A 266 10.58 -17.41 -30.04
CA ASP A 266 11.15 -18.67 -30.51
C ASP A 266 11.06 -19.78 -29.45
N HIS A 267 11.17 -19.41 -28.18
CA HIS A 267 11.09 -20.36 -27.09
C HIS A 267 9.66 -20.86 -26.87
N ILE A 268 8.67 -19.96 -26.96
CA ILE A 268 7.24 -20.33 -26.93
C ILE A 268 6.90 -21.27 -28.09
N VAL A 269 7.32 -20.94 -29.32
CA VAL A 269 7.10 -21.80 -30.49
C VAL A 269 7.69 -23.19 -30.28
N ARG A 270 8.95 -23.27 -29.82
CA ARG A 270 9.63 -24.54 -29.63
C ARG A 270 9.02 -25.40 -28.52
N GLU A 271 8.69 -24.81 -27.38
CA GLU A 271 8.26 -25.57 -26.18
C GLU A 271 6.76 -25.83 -26.13
N ILE A 272 5.95 -24.98 -26.75
CA ILE A 272 4.49 -25.08 -26.67
C ILE A 272 3.90 -25.60 -27.98
N ILE A 273 4.28 -25.03 -29.12
CA ILE A 273 3.68 -25.39 -30.42
C ILE A 273 4.28 -26.69 -30.95
N ASN A 274 5.62 -26.80 -30.98
CA ASN A 274 6.27 -27.96 -31.59
C ASN A 274 6.20 -29.22 -30.71
N LYS A 275 6.23 -29.09 -29.38
CA LYS A 275 6.14 -30.25 -28.45
C LYS A 275 4.73 -30.80 -28.28
N ASN A 276 3.68 -29.97 -28.41
CA ASN A 276 2.30 -30.46 -28.31
C ASN A 276 1.76 -31.10 -29.60
N GLY A 277 2.61 -31.23 -30.64
CA GLY A 277 2.32 -31.95 -31.88
C GLY A 277 1.29 -31.26 -32.75
N ASN A 278 1.72 -30.40 -33.69
CA ASN A 278 1.00 -29.79 -34.84
C ASN A 278 -0.44 -29.24 -34.62
N GLY A 279 -1.01 -29.33 -33.43
CA GLY A 279 -2.28 -28.73 -33.06
C GLY A 279 -2.09 -27.24 -32.87
N LYS A 280 -2.88 -26.46 -33.61
CA LYS A 280 -2.90 -25.01 -33.47
C LYS A 280 -3.16 -24.65 -32.00
N CYS A 281 -2.27 -23.84 -31.44
CA CYS A 281 -2.31 -23.46 -30.03
C CYS A 281 -2.64 -21.97 -29.96
N ASP A 282 -3.93 -21.63 -30.11
CA ASP A 282 -4.40 -20.25 -30.26
C ASP A 282 -3.91 -19.32 -29.14
N TRP A 283 -3.82 -19.83 -27.90
CA TRP A 283 -3.31 -19.05 -26.78
C TRP A 283 -1.79 -18.81 -26.85
N ALA A 284 -1.02 -19.72 -27.46
CA ALA A 284 0.42 -19.52 -27.68
C ALA A 284 0.66 -18.49 -28.79
N GLU A 285 -0.16 -18.51 -29.86
CA GLU A 285 -0.17 -17.46 -30.89
C GLU A 285 -0.46 -16.09 -30.26
N PHE A 286 -1.49 -16.01 -29.40
CA PHE A 286 -1.80 -14.80 -28.64
C PHE A 286 -0.61 -14.31 -27.80
N CYS A 287 0.10 -15.21 -27.11
CA CYS A 287 1.29 -14.84 -26.33
C CYS A 287 2.42 -14.30 -27.23
N ILE A 288 2.63 -14.89 -28.41
CA ILE A 288 3.64 -14.42 -29.37
C ILE A 288 3.29 -13.02 -29.86
N GLU A 289 2.03 -12.76 -30.21
CA GLU A 289 1.59 -11.43 -30.66
C GLU A 289 1.72 -10.37 -29.55
N LEU A 290 1.41 -10.73 -28.29
CA LEU A 290 1.67 -9.85 -27.14
C LEU A 290 3.16 -9.48 -27.01
N VAL A 291 4.07 -10.44 -27.18
CA VAL A 291 5.52 -10.19 -27.09
C VAL A 291 6.02 -9.32 -28.24
N LYS A 292 5.43 -9.45 -29.43
CA LYS A 292 5.80 -8.62 -30.60
C LYS A 292 5.29 -7.19 -30.47
N SER A 293 4.09 -7.00 -29.91
CA SER A 293 3.42 -5.69 -29.80
C SER A 293 4.28 -4.61 -29.12
N SER A 294 5.16 -4.98 -28.18
CA SER A 294 6.06 -4.02 -27.52
C SER A 294 7.06 -3.38 -28.47
N THR A 295 7.46 -4.07 -29.54
CA THR A 295 8.37 -3.52 -30.55
C THR A 295 7.71 -2.38 -31.33
N GLN A 296 6.40 -2.51 -31.60
CA GLN A 296 5.63 -1.49 -32.32
C GLN A 296 5.45 -0.24 -31.46
N HIS A 297 5.01 -0.42 -30.22
CA HIS A 297 4.83 0.71 -29.29
C HIS A 297 6.12 1.49 -29.04
N VAL A 298 7.26 0.82 -28.88
CA VAL A 298 8.53 1.52 -28.65
C VAL A 298 9.00 2.30 -29.88
N MET A 299 8.70 1.84 -31.10
CA MET A 299 9.02 2.59 -32.31
C MET A 299 8.07 3.76 -32.59
N ASP A 300 6.81 3.70 -32.12
CA ASP A 300 5.84 4.79 -32.27
C ASP A 300 6.10 5.96 -31.28
N ASP A 301 6.87 5.71 -30.20
CA ASP A 301 7.21 6.68 -29.15
C ASP A 301 8.55 7.43 -29.41
N GLU A 302 9.33 7.05 -30.43
CA GLU A 302 10.58 7.72 -30.89
C GLU A 302 10.34 8.77 -31.99
#